data_AF-A0A1V1WYN4-F1
#
_entry.id   AF-A0A1V1WYN4-F1
#
_cell.length_a   1.000
_cell.length_b   1.000
_cell.length_c   1.000
_cell.angle_alpha   90.00
_cell.angle_beta   90.00
_cell.angle_gamma   90.00
#
_symmetry.space_group_name_H-M   'P 1'
#
loop_
_entity.id
_entity.type
_entity.pdbx_description
1 polymer ?
#
loop_
_entity_poly.entity_id
_entity_poly.type
_entity_poly.pdbx_seq_one_letter_code
_entity_poly.pdbx_strand_id
1 'polypeptide(L)'
;MTPQNAYRLIPLEQLYQCRKGSFNWELVETTSAFPELKQGIAEQTAIMLCPEMEQVIPLVTIAQAAEYTKLAEQIFGYTSSKIQPS
;
A
#
# COMPACT_ATOMS: atom_id res chain seq x y z
N MET A 1 -13.78 -11.81 2.95
CA MET A 1 -15.12 -11.28 3.24
C MET A 1 -15.50 -11.70 4.65
N THR A 2 -16.14 -10.82 5.42
CA THR A 2 -16.75 -11.22 6.70
C THR A 2 -18.18 -11.71 6.45
N PRO A 3 -18.83 -12.40 7.40
CA PRO A 3 -20.22 -12.83 7.22
C PRO A 3 -21.20 -11.68 6.97
N GLN A 4 -20.89 -10.48 7.49
CA GLN A 4 -21.76 -9.30 7.46
C GLN A 4 -21.38 -8.28 6.40
N ASN A 5 -20.08 -8.11 6.10
CA ASN A 5 -19.57 -7.04 5.24
C ASN A 5 -18.57 -7.53 4.18
N ALA A 6 -18.67 -6.92 3.00
CA ALA A 6 -17.61 -6.89 2.00
C ALA A 6 -16.71 -5.67 2.23
N TYR A 7 -15.44 -5.77 1.84
CA TYR A 7 -14.47 -4.68 1.99
C TYR A 7 -13.73 -4.45 0.67
N ARG A 8 -13.40 -3.18 0.40
CA ARG A 8 -12.53 -2.75 -0.69
C ARG A 8 -11.39 -1.94 -0.09
N LEU A 9 -10.19 -2.46 -0.23
CA LEU A 9 -8.98 -1.76 0.18
C LEU A 9 -8.39 -1.04 -1.04
N ILE A 10 -8.24 0.27 -0.93
CA ILE A 10 -7.31 1.04 -1.75
C ILE A 10 -6.00 1.08 -0.94
N PRO A 11 -4.95 0.36 -1.38
CA PRO A 11 -3.75 0.16 -0.58
C PRO A 11 -3.13 1.48 -0.10
N LEU A 12 -2.82 1.57 1.19
CA LEU A 12 -2.22 2.74 1.85
C LEU A 12 -3.02 4.05 1.71
N GLU A 13 -4.31 3.96 1.40
CA GLU A 13 -5.14 5.14 1.18
C GLU A 13 -6.48 5.02 1.93
N GLN A 14 -7.34 4.09 1.52
CA GLN A 14 -8.73 4.08 1.97
C GLN A 14 -9.27 2.66 2.10
N LEU A 15 -10.05 2.42 3.15
CA LEU A 15 -10.80 1.18 3.32
C LEU A 15 -12.29 1.50 3.20
N TYR A 16 -12.98 0.79 2.33
CA TYR A 16 -14.42 0.89 2.20
C TYR A 16 -15.08 -0.39 2.66
N GLN A 17 -16.24 -0.26 3.30
CA GLN A 17 -17.09 -1.40 3.65
C GLN A 17 -18.44 -1.32 2.94
N CYS A 18 -19.01 -2.47 2.66
CA CYS A 18 -20.36 -2.60 2.14
C CYS A 18 -21.09 -3.71 2.89
N ARG A 19 -22.25 -3.37 3.48
CA ARG A 19 -23.10 -4.34 4.16
C ARG A 19 -23.67 -5.33 3.15
N LYS A 20 -23.73 -6.60 3.52
CA LYS A 20 -24.30 -7.65 2.68
C LYS A 20 -25.77 -7.33 2.33
N GLY A 21 -26.11 -7.41 1.04
CA GLY A 21 -27.44 -7.04 0.54
C GLY A 21 -27.60 -5.54 0.22
N SER A 22 -26.54 -4.74 0.39
CA SER A 22 -26.47 -3.35 -0.05
C SER A 22 -25.51 -3.20 -1.23
N PHE A 23 -25.61 -2.07 -1.92
CA PHE A 23 -24.62 -1.62 -2.92
C PHE A 23 -23.88 -0.35 -2.48
N ASN A 24 -24.19 0.16 -1.28
CA ASN A 24 -23.59 1.37 -0.75
C ASN A 24 -22.25 1.04 -0.11
N TRP A 25 -21.19 1.62 -0.65
CA TRP A 25 -19.85 1.56 -0.10
C TRP A 25 -19.63 2.79 0.77
N GLU A 26 -19.34 2.55 2.04
CA GLU A 26 -19.06 3.60 3.02
C GLU A 26 -17.57 3.57 3.36
N LEU A 27 -16.96 4.75 3.44
CA LEU A 27 -15.57 4.88 3.90
C LEU A 27 -15.51 4.44 5.36
N VAL A 28 -14.60 3.53 5.67
CA VAL A 28 -14.24 3.20 7.05
C VAL A 28 -13.26 4.27 7.51
N GLU A 29 -13.74 5.20 8.33
CA GLU A 29 -12.86 6.22 8.89
C GLU A 29 -11.83 5.57 9.82
N THR A 30 -10.56 5.85 9.53
CA THR A 30 -9.44 5.50 10.38
C THR A 30 -8.83 6.78 10.94
N THR A 31 -8.49 6.77 12.23
CA THR A 31 -7.76 7.88 12.83
C THR A 31 -6.29 7.71 12.52
N SER A 32 -5.72 8.58 11.68
CA SER A 32 -4.27 8.59 11.45
C SER A 32 -3.56 9.19 12.65
N ALA A 33 -2.56 8.48 13.19
CA ALA A 33 -1.66 9.02 14.20
C ALA A 33 -0.79 10.16 13.65
N PHE A 34 -0.57 10.19 12.33
CA PHE A 34 0.21 11.20 11.63
C PHE A 34 -0.57 11.69 10.40
N PRO A 35 -1.56 12.58 10.57
CA PRO A 35 -2.46 13.00 9.49
C PRO A 35 -1.76 13.77 8.36
N GLU A 36 -0.61 14.37 8.64
CA GLU A 36 0.21 15.07 7.65
C GLU A 36 1.14 14.15 6.85
N LEU A 37 1.27 12.89 7.26
CA LEU A 37 2.10 11.91 6.57
C LEU A 37 1.23 10.98 5.73
N LYS A 38 1.75 10.58 4.57
CA LYS A 38 1.14 9.51 3.79
C LYS A 38 1.15 8.22 4.62
N GLN A 39 0.02 7.53 4.63
CA GLN A 39 -0.16 6.29 5.37
C GLN A 39 0.92 5.26 4.97
N GLY A 40 1.49 4.56 5.94
CA GLY A 40 2.57 3.60 5.74
C GLY A 40 3.97 4.18 5.91
N ILE A 41 4.18 5.49 5.77
CA ILE A 41 5.52 6.10 5.88
C ILE A 41 6.03 6.05 7.33
N ALA A 42 5.17 6.34 8.30
CA ALA A 42 5.56 6.30 9.70
C ALA A 42 5.90 4.87 10.15
N GLU A 43 5.11 3.90 9.70
CA GLU A 43 5.31 2.47 9.97
C GLU A 43 6.60 1.96 9.33
N GLN A 44 6.86 2.28 8.06
CA GLN A 44 8.11 1.93 7.38
C GLN A 44 9.32 2.54 8.09
N THR A 45 9.22 3.82 8.47
CA THR A 45 10.28 4.52 9.20
C THR A 45 10.55 3.87 10.56
N ALA A 46 9.50 3.49 11.29
CA ALA A 46 9.62 2.80 12.56
C ALA A 46 10.34 1.45 12.41
N ILE A 47 10.00 0.67 11.37
CA ILE A 47 10.67 -0.60 11.07
C ILE A 47 12.14 -0.37 10.73
N MET A 48 12.47 0.64 9.89
CA MET A 48 13.85 0.97 9.54
C MET A 48 14.71 1.39 10.75
N LEU A 49 14.10 2.05 11.74
CA LEU A 49 14.80 2.55 12.93
C LEU A 49 14.81 1.54 14.10
N CYS A 50 14.02 0.47 14.03
CA CYS A 50 13.88 -0.53 15.09
C CYS A 50 14.25 -1.93 14.54
N PRO A 51 15.52 -2.36 14.66
CA PRO A 51 16.01 -3.61 14.08
C PRO A 51 15.24 -4.88 14.51
N GLU A 52 14.67 -4.87 15.71
CA GLU A 52 13.83 -5.96 16.22
C GLU A 52 12.52 -6.08 15.42
N MET A 53 11.97 -4.97 14.93
CA MET A 53 10.76 -4.96 14.12
C MET A 53 11.02 -5.49 12.71
N GLU A 54 12.19 -5.22 12.13
CA GLU A 54 12.59 -5.74 10.82
C GLU A 54 12.61 -7.28 10.80
N GLN A 55 12.93 -7.93 11.93
CA GLN A 55 12.89 -9.39 12.04
C GLN A 55 11.46 -9.96 11.97
N VAL A 56 10.47 -9.17 12.38
CA VAL A 56 9.05 -9.55 12.42
C VAL A 56 8.33 -9.14 11.13
N ILE A 57 8.66 -7.96 10.61
CA ILE A 57 8.06 -7.34 9.43
C ILE A 57 9.20 -6.90 8.51
N PRO A 58 9.79 -7.83 7.74
CA PRO A 58 10.94 -7.51 6.92
C PRO A 58 10.57 -6.56 5.79
N LEU A 59 11.35 -5.51 5.64
CA LEU A 59 11.28 -4.62 4.50
C LEU A 59 11.91 -5.29 3.28
N VAL A 60 11.39 -4.94 2.11
CA VAL A 60 11.94 -5.42 0.86
C VAL A 60 13.29 -4.76 0.60
N THR A 61 14.24 -5.54 0.11
CA THR A 61 15.54 -4.99 -0.32
C THR A 61 15.35 -4.10 -1.54
N ILE A 62 16.31 -3.19 -1.78
CA ILE A 62 16.33 -2.33 -2.98
C ILE A 62 16.29 -3.19 -4.27
N ALA A 63 16.98 -4.33 -4.28
CA ALA A 63 16.98 -5.24 -5.42
C ALA A 63 15.58 -5.84 -5.68
N GLN A 64 14.89 -6.29 -4.62
CA GLN A 64 13.52 -6.78 -4.74
C GLN A 64 12.56 -5.67 -5.18
N ALA A 65 12.70 -4.47 -4.61
CA ALA A 65 11.91 -3.31 -5.01
C ALA A 65 12.08 -2.99 -6.50
N ALA A 66 13.30 -3.05 -7.04
CA ALA A 66 13.56 -2.84 -8.46
C ALA A 66 12.86 -3.88 -9.35
N GLU A 67 12.86 -5.16 -8.96
CA GLU A 67 12.14 -6.21 -9.68
C GLU A 67 10.62 -6.02 -9.63
N TYR A 68 10.07 -5.61 -8.47
CA TYR A 68 8.64 -5.31 -8.35
C TYR A 68 8.23 -4.11 -9.20
N THR A 69 9.06 -3.07 -9.27
CA THR A 69 8.81 -1.93 -10.14
C THR A 69 8.77 -2.34 -11.60
N LYS A 70 9.74 -3.15 -12.08
CA LYS A 70 9.73 -3.67 -13.46
C LYS A 70 8.47 -4.48 -13.76
N LEU A 71 8.06 -5.34 -12.83
CA LEU A 71 6.84 -6.13 -12.98
C LEU A 71 5.60 -5.24 -13.03
N ALA A 72 5.52 -4.23 -12.16
CA ALA A 72 4.42 -3.27 -12.15
C ALA A 72 4.37 -2.49 -13.48
N GLU A 73 5.51 -2.02 -13.99
CA GLU A 73 5.60 -1.34 -15.29
C GLU A 73 5.06 -2.22 -16.43
N GLN A 74 5.39 -3.51 -16.43
CA GLN A 74 4.85 -4.47 -17.40
C GLN A 74 3.33 -4.65 -17.27
N ILE A 75 2.81 -4.79 -16.04
CA ILE A 75 1.38 -4.97 -15.78
C ILE A 75 0.58 -3.73 -16.20
N PHE A 76 1.09 -2.55 -15.88
CA PHE A 76 0.43 -1.28 -16.17
C PHE A 76 0.71 -0.75 -17.58
N GLY A 77 1.57 -1.43 -18.35
CA GLY A 77 1.91 -1.04 -19.72
C GLY A 77 2.69 0.26 -19.81
N TYR A 78 3.42 0.63 -18.74
CA TYR A 78 4.35 1.75 -18.79
C TYR A 78 5.53 1.34 -19.69
N THR A 79 5.46 1.71 -20.96
CA THR A 79 6.57 1.52 -21.88
C THR A 79 7.73 2.37 -21.37
N SER A 80 8.84 1.72 -20.98
CA SER A 80 10.08 2.40 -20.66
C SER A 80 10.59 3.05 -21.96
N SER A 81 10.05 4.23 -22.30
CA SER A 81 10.65 5.09 -23.30
C SER A 81 12.02 5.43 -22.73
N LYS A 82 13.06 4.91 -23.37
CA LYS A 82 14.45 5.24 -23.03
C LYS A 82 14.54 6.76 -23.05
N ILE A 83 14.64 7.38 -21.88
CA ILE A 83 15.08 8.76 -21.76
C ILE A 83 16.53 8.72 -22.24
N GLN A 84 16.75 9.00 -23.53
CA GLN A 84 18.09 9.28 -24.03
C GLN A 84 18.54 10.57 -23.34
N PRO A 85 19.65 10.55 -22.59
CA PRO A 85 20.19 11.78 -22.04
C PRO A 85 20.60 12.70 -23.20
N SER A 86 20.06 13.92 -23.18
CA SER A 86 20.44 15.04 -24.03
C SER A 86 21.84 15.55 -23.72
#